data_AF-A0A1S3GVN6-F1
#
_entry.id   AF-A0A1S3GVN6-F1
#
_cell.length_a   1.000
_cell.length_b   1.000
_cell.length_c   1.000
_cell.angle_alpha   90.00
_cell.angle_beta   90.00
_cell.angle_gamma   90.00
#
_symmetry.space_group_name_H-M   'P 1'
#
loop_
_entity.id
_entity.type
_entity.pdbx_description
1 polymer ?
#
loop_
_entity_poly.entity_id
_entity_poly.type
_entity_poly.pdbx_seq_one_letter_code
_entity_poly.pdbx_strand_id
1 'polypeptide(L)'
;MLPLLLPLLLAQPGLAASAASLAPPLFNVSLDEAPGVRWLPVLRNYDPDFLRTAVVQVIGDRVPDWVLRLIGKRIGELERFLPQPYGDEIRGMCNFLNLSLADGLLINLAYESSA
;
A
#
# COMPACT_ATOMS: atom_id res chain seq x y z
N MET A 1 47.76 17.83 -25.08
CA MET A 1 47.23 18.54 -23.89
C MET A 1 46.09 17.73 -23.28
N LEU A 2 46.39 16.55 -22.73
CA LEU A 2 45.42 15.74 -21.99
C LEU A 2 46.14 14.79 -21.02
N PRO A 3 46.62 15.26 -19.85
CA PRO A 3 46.79 14.32 -18.74
C PRO A 3 46.51 14.96 -17.37
N LEU A 4 45.42 15.70 -17.21
CA LEU A 4 45.10 16.35 -15.91
C LEU A 4 43.67 16.16 -15.41
N LEU A 5 42.83 15.40 -16.11
CA LEU A 5 41.44 15.17 -15.71
C LEU A 5 41.22 13.87 -14.90
N LEU A 6 42.22 13.00 -14.80
CA LEU A 6 42.08 11.73 -14.08
C LEU A 6 42.16 11.82 -12.53
N PRO A 7 42.89 12.75 -11.87
CA PRO A 7 42.98 12.71 -10.42
C PRO A 7 41.79 13.38 -9.71
N LEU A 8 40.90 14.07 -10.43
CA LEU A 8 39.74 14.74 -9.80
C LEU A 8 38.57 13.79 -9.50
N LEU A 9 38.55 12.59 -10.09
CA LEU A 9 37.46 11.63 -9.90
C LEU A 9 37.63 10.74 -8.66
N LEU A 10 38.82 10.70 -8.06
CA LEU A 10 39.12 9.87 -6.88
C LEU A 10 38.96 10.60 -5.54
N ALA A 11 38.58 11.88 -5.57
CA ALA A 11 38.34 12.70 -4.39
C ALA A 11 36.85 12.94 -4.14
N GLN A 12 35.99 11.94 -4.35
CA GLN A 12 34.67 11.98 -3.74
C GLN A 12 34.78 11.43 -2.31
N PRO A 13 34.62 12.29 -1.28
CA PRO A 13 34.55 11.82 0.10
C PRO A 13 33.39 10.84 0.19
N GLY A 14 33.67 9.70 0.83
CA GLY A 14 32.80 8.54 0.86
C GLY A 14 31.32 8.92 1.01
N LEU A 15 30.51 8.43 0.09
CA LEU A 15 29.11 8.16 0.35
C LEU A 15 29.07 7.11 1.47
N ALA A 16 29.23 7.56 2.71
CA ALA A 16 28.53 6.94 3.80
C ALA A 16 27.05 7.12 3.48
N ALA A 17 26.51 6.19 2.70
CA ALA A 17 25.07 6.04 2.53
C ALA A 17 24.52 5.86 3.95
N SER A 18 23.97 6.95 4.47
CA SER A 18 23.44 7.01 5.83
C SER A 18 22.41 5.91 5.98
N ALA A 19 22.59 5.03 6.97
CA ALA A 19 21.62 3.97 7.30
C ALA A 19 20.19 4.51 7.53
N ALA A 20 20.03 5.83 7.70
CA ALA A 20 18.75 6.52 7.72
C ALA A 20 17.94 6.37 6.41
N SER A 21 18.54 6.05 5.26
CA SER A 21 17.80 5.87 3.99
C SER A 21 17.15 4.49 3.82
N LEU A 22 17.31 3.56 4.78
CA LEU A 22 16.78 2.19 4.70
C LEU A 22 15.59 1.92 5.64
N ALA A 23 15.29 2.81 6.58
CA ALA A 23 14.18 2.61 7.50
C ALA A 23 12.83 2.90 6.79
N PRO A 24 11.80 2.05 6.95
CA PRO A 24 10.46 2.37 6.49
C PRO A 24 9.95 3.69 7.10
N PRO A 25 9.15 4.48 6.36
CA PRO A 25 8.59 5.70 6.90
C PRO A 25 7.66 5.41 8.09
N LEU A 26 7.72 6.28 9.10
CA LEU A 26 6.87 6.21 10.29
C LEU A 26 5.68 7.16 10.13
N PHE A 27 4.48 6.65 10.43
CA PHE A 27 3.26 7.45 10.40
C PHE A 27 2.47 7.26 11.70
N ASN A 28 1.80 8.33 12.12
CA ASN A 28 0.83 8.28 13.19
C ASN A 28 -0.57 8.08 12.60
N VAL A 29 -1.32 7.13 13.16
CA VAL A 29 -2.74 6.90 12.86
C VAL A 29 -3.51 7.16 14.14
N SER A 30 -4.31 8.22 14.17
CA SER A 30 -5.13 8.54 15.35
C SER A 30 -6.36 7.63 15.43
N LEU A 31 -6.55 6.97 16.56
CA LEU A 31 -7.76 6.17 16.82
C LEU A 31 -8.95 7.03 17.29
N ASP A 32 -8.69 8.29 17.63
CA ASP A 32 -9.73 9.27 17.98
C ASP A 32 -10.51 9.74 16.74
N GLU A 33 -9.91 9.60 15.55
CA GLU A 33 -10.54 9.91 14.27
C GLU A 33 -11.49 8.79 13.81
N ALA A 34 -12.50 9.16 13.04
CA ALA A 34 -13.44 8.19 12.48
C ALA A 34 -12.69 7.13 11.62
N PRO A 35 -13.08 5.84 11.70
CA PRO A 35 -12.46 4.75 10.94
C PRO A 35 -12.25 5.05 9.45
N GLY A 36 -13.27 5.60 8.78
CA GLY A 36 -13.22 5.89 7.35
C GLY A 36 -12.25 6.99 6.92
N VAL A 37 -11.60 7.70 7.85
CA VAL A 37 -10.67 8.80 7.52
C VAL A 37 -9.29 8.69 8.16
N ARG A 38 -9.09 7.84 9.18
CA ARG A 38 -7.84 7.78 9.95
C ARG A 38 -6.61 7.37 9.15
N TRP A 39 -6.79 6.64 8.04
CA TRP A 39 -5.71 6.23 7.13
C TRP A 39 -5.38 7.25 6.04
N LEU A 40 -6.24 8.25 5.81
CA LEU A 40 -6.03 9.25 4.76
C LEU A 40 -4.73 10.06 4.93
N PRO A 41 -4.32 10.47 6.16
CA PRO A 41 -3.04 11.12 6.36
C PRO A 41 -1.85 10.27 5.89
N VAL A 42 -1.91 8.95 6.05
CA VAL A 42 -0.86 8.02 5.59
C VAL A 42 -0.88 7.92 4.06
N LEU A 43 -2.06 7.62 3.48
CA LEU A 43 -2.23 7.39 2.04
C LEU A 43 -1.81 8.58 1.18
N ARG A 44 -1.97 9.82 1.68
CA ARG A 44 -1.56 11.04 0.97
C ARG A 44 -0.05 11.17 0.72
N ASN A 45 0.78 10.35 1.38
CA ASN A 45 2.24 10.34 1.16
C ASN A 45 2.66 9.39 0.03
N TYR A 46 1.72 8.72 -0.62
CA TYR A 46 1.96 7.78 -1.70
C TYR A 46 1.26 8.24 -2.98
N ASP A 47 1.82 7.85 -4.11
CA ASP A 47 1.15 8.01 -5.40
C ASP A 47 -0.08 7.07 -5.46
N PRO A 48 -1.32 7.62 -5.58
CA PRO A 48 -2.51 6.80 -5.61
C PRO A 48 -2.61 5.91 -6.86
N ASP A 49 -2.03 6.31 -7.99
CA ASP A 49 -1.99 5.47 -9.20
C ASP A 49 -1.08 4.26 -9.01
N PHE A 50 0.08 4.48 -8.38
CA PHE A 50 0.98 3.41 -7.98
C PHE A 50 0.29 2.42 -7.03
N LEU A 51 -0.37 2.92 -5.98
CA LEU A 51 -1.06 2.06 -5.01
C LEU A 51 -2.19 1.25 -5.65
N ARG A 52 -3.02 1.87 -6.51
CA ARG A 52 -4.06 1.16 -7.27
C ARG A 52 -3.47 0.02 -8.09
N THR A 53 -2.40 0.32 -8.84
CA THR A 53 -1.73 -0.66 -9.70
C THR A 53 -1.17 -1.82 -8.88
N ALA A 54 -0.51 -1.52 -7.76
CA ALA A 54 0.04 -2.53 -6.86
C ALA A 54 -1.04 -3.45 -6.28
N VAL A 55 -2.19 -2.90 -5.86
CA VAL A 55 -3.33 -3.69 -5.37
C VAL A 55 -3.83 -4.65 -6.43
N VAL A 56 -4.10 -4.16 -7.65
CA VAL A 56 -4.58 -5.00 -8.75
C VAL A 56 -3.58 -6.10 -9.09
N GLN A 57 -2.29 -5.77 -9.12
CA GLN A 57 -1.23 -6.73 -9.38
C GLN A 57 -1.19 -7.83 -8.32
N VAL A 58 -1.16 -7.48 -7.03
CA VAL A 58 -1.10 -8.47 -5.95
C VAL A 58 -2.34 -9.37 -5.95
N ILE A 59 -3.53 -8.81 -6.22
CA ILE A 59 -4.75 -9.61 -6.34
C ILE A 59 -4.63 -10.59 -7.51
N GLY A 60 -4.20 -10.13 -8.69
CA GLY A 60 -4.01 -10.98 -9.86
C GLY A 60 -2.97 -12.08 -9.65
N ASP A 61 -1.91 -11.79 -8.90
CA ASP A 61 -0.82 -12.74 -8.65
C ASP A 61 -1.15 -13.76 -7.56
N ARG A 62 -1.98 -13.39 -6.57
CA ARG A 62 -2.18 -14.19 -5.35
C ARG A 62 -3.57 -14.76 -5.17
N VAL A 63 -4.59 -14.21 -5.83
CA VAL A 63 -5.98 -14.63 -5.63
C VAL A 63 -6.43 -15.52 -6.79
N PRO A 64 -6.77 -16.80 -6.55
CA PRO A 64 -7.25 -17.68 -7.60
C PRO A 64 -8.55 -17.17 -8.25
N ASP A 65 -8.69 -17.33 -9.56
CA ASP A 65 -9.86 -16.84 -10.32
C ASP A 65 -11.22 -17.28 -9.76
N TRP A 66 -11.28 -18.47 -9.18
CA TRP A 66 -12.53 -18.97 -8.60
C TRP A 66 -12.97 -18.16 -7.36
N VAL A 67 -12.01 -17.63 -6.59
CA VAL A 67 -12.24 -16.75 -5.44
C VAL A 67 -12.76 -15.40 -5.93
N LEU A 68 -12.17 -14.84 -6.98
CA LEU A 68 -12.64 -13.58 -7.59
C LEU A 68 -14.10 -13.68 -8.05
N ARG A 69 -14.45 -14.78 -8.74
CA ARG A 69 -15.83 -15.04 -9.19
C ARG A 69 -16.82 -15.25 -8.03
N LEU A 70 -16.37 -15.83 -6.92
CA LEU A 70 -17.21 -16.05 -5.75
C LEU A 70 -17.49 -14.73 -5.03
N ILE A 71 -16.44 -13.94 -4.80
CA ILE A 71 -16.51 -12.68 -4.08
C ILE A 71 -17.35 -11.65 -4.85
N GLY A 72 -17.21 -11.55 -6.17
CA GLY A 72 -18.02 -10.65 -6.99
C GLY A 72 -19.54 -10.87 -6.87
N LYS A 73 -19.99 -12.06 -6.46
CA LYS A 73 -21.41 -12.39 -6.26
C LYS A 73 -21.91 -12.16 -4.82
N ARG A 74 -21.01 -12.04 -3.85
CA ARG A 74 -21.36 -12.08 -2.40
C ARG A 74 -20.72 -10.97 -1.57
N ILE A 75 -20.08 -9.99 -2.20
CA ILE A 75 -19.32 -8.95 -1.48
C ILE A 75 -20.17 -8.16 -0.48
N GLY A 76 -21.42 -7.82 -0.83
CA GLY A 76 -22.32 -7.09 0.08
C GLY A 76 -22.80 -7.92 1.28
N GLU A 77 -22.72 -9.26 1.20
CA GLU A 77 -22.94 -10.11 2.37
C GLU A 77 -21.67 -10.15 3.23
N LEU A 78 -20.50 -10.31 2.60
CA LEU A 78 -19.21 -10.35 3.28
C LEU A 78 -18.92 -9.07 4.07
N GLU A 79 -19.26 -7.90 3.51
CA GLU A 79 -19.14 -6.60 4.16
C GLU A 79 -19.86 -6.53 5.52
N ARG A 80 -21.01 -7.21 5.66
CA ARG A 80 -21.80 -7.20 6.90
C ARG A 80 -21.16 -8.00 8.03
N PHE A 81 -20.27 -8.93 7.69
CA PHE A 81 -19.56 -9.77 8.65
C PHE A 81 -18.22 -9.18 9.06
N LEU A 82 -17.80 -8.06 8.46
CA LEU A 82 -16.56 -7.42 8.85
C LEU A 82 -16.70 -6.80 10.24
N PRO A 83 -15.82 -7.18 11.18
CA PRO A 83 -15.80 -6.52 12.47
C PRO A 83 -15.44 -5.05 12.29
N GLN A 84 -16.09 -4.19 13.06
CA GLN A 84 -15.68 -2.79 13.17
C GLN A 84 -14.48 -2.68 14.13
N PRO A 85 -13.53 -1.78 13.85
CA PRO A 85 -13.57 -0.68 12.87
C PRO A 85 -13.09 -1.03 11.45
N TYR A 86 -12.65 -2.26 11.20
CA TYR A 86 -11.94 -2.64 9.98
C TYR A 86 -12.75 -2.43 8.69
N GLY A 87 -14.05 -2.75 8.72
CA GLY A 87 -14.92 -2.55 7.56
C GLY A 87 -14.96 -1.09 7.10
N ASP A 88 -15.05 -0.16 8.05
CA ASP A 88 -15.11 1.27 7.75
C ASP A 88 -13.74 1.84 7.36
N GLU A 89 -12.65 1.34 7.95
CA GLU A 89 -11.29 1.69 7.53
C GLU A 89 -11.03 1.28 6.07
N ILE A 90 -11.33 0.04 5.71
CA ILE A 90 -11.17 -0.48 4.34
C ILE A 90 -12.01 0.34 3.36
N ARG A 91 -13.27 0.62 3.70
CA ARG A 91 -14.14 1.45 2.84
C ARG A 91 -13.59 2.85 2.64
N GLY A 92 -13.04 3.47 3.69
CA GLY A 92 -12.38 4.78 3.63
C GLY A 92 -11.20 4.79 2.65
N MET A 93 -10.33 3.77 2.73
CA MET A 93 -9.18 3.62 1.84
C MET A 93 -9.60 3.34 0.39
N CYS A 94 -10.59 2.46 0.18
CA CYS A 94 -11.15 2.20 -1.15
C CYS A 94 -11.72 3.46 -1.80
N ASN A 95 -12.48 4.25 -1.04
CA ASN A 95 -13.05 5.52 -1.53
C ASN A 95 -11.94 6.51 -1.93
N PHE A 96 -10.87 6.61 -1.14
CA PHE A 96 -9.74 7.48 -1.45
C PHE A 96 -8.97 7.02 -2.70
N LEU A 97 -8.76 5.71 -2.84
CA LEU A 97 -8.00 5.13 -3.94
C LEU A 97 -8.84 4.88 -5.20
N ASN A 98 -10.15 5.12 -5.17
CA ASN A 98 -11.08 4.75 -6.24
C ASN A 98 -11.02 3.26 -6.60
N LEU A 99 -11.01 2.40 -5.57
CA LEU A 99 -11.04 0.95 -5.69
C LEU A 99 -12.42 0.42 -5.27
N SER A 100 -12.78 -0.76 -5.77
CA SER A 100 -13.98 -1.42 -5.24
C SER A 100 -13.73 -1.91 -3.81
N LEU A 101 -14.80 -2.05 -3.01
CA LEU A 101 -14.70 -2.67 -1.69
C LEU A 101 -14.23 -4.14 -1.79
N ALA A 102 -14.53 -4.81 -2.91
CA ALA A 102 -14.04 -6.15 -3.18
C ALA A 102 -12.51 -6.19 -3.28
N ASP A 103 -11.91 -5.24 -4.01
CA ASP A 103 -10.45 -5.14 -4.11
C ASP A 103 -9.82 -4.88 -2.75
N GLY A 104 -10.39 -3.95 -1.98
CA GLY A 104 -9.93 -3.64 -0.61
C GLY A 104 -9.97 -4.84 0.34
N LEU A 105 -11.00 -5.68 0.23
CA LEU A 105 -11.11 -6.89 1.04
C LEU A 105 -10.16 -7.98 0.57
N LEU A 106 -10.08 -8.20 -0.74
CA LEU A 106 -9.21 -9.19 -1.34
C LEU A 106 -7.74 -8.94 -1.01
N ILE A 107 -7.28 -7.68 -1.08
CA ILE A 107 -5.87 -7.39 -0.79
C ILE A 107 -5.53 -7.61 0.69
N ASN A 108 -6.42 -7.26 1.61
CA ASN A 108 -6.21 -7.52 3.04
C ASN A 108 -6.16 -9.03 3.30
N LEU A 109 -7.04 -9.83 2.68
CA LEU A 109 -7.03 -11.29 2.83
C LEU A 109 -5.86 -11.98 2.10
N ALA A 110 -5.43 -11.44 0.96
CA ALA A 110 -4.31 -11.96 0.17
C ALA A 110 -2.95 -11.72 0.85
N TYR A 111 -2.86 -10.72 1.72
CA TYR A 111 -1.72 -10.56 2.61
C TYR A 111 -1.71 -11.69 3.67
N GLU A 112 -2.84 -11.93 4.35
CA GLU A 112 -2.92 -12.91 5.44
C GLU A 112 -2.86 -14.38 4.99
N SER A 113 -3.14 -14.68 3.72
CA SER A 113 -3.01 -16.05 3.22
C SER A 113 -1.56 -16.56 3.17
N SER A 114 -0.58 -15.65 3.30
CA SER A 114 0.85 -15.95 3.27
C SER A 114 1.61 -15.53 4.52
N ALA A 115 0.93 -14.96 5.51
CA ALA A 115 1.51 -14.45 6.75
C ALA A 115 1.79 -15.56 7.78
#